data_AF-A0A7Y7NED9-F1
#
_entry.id   AF-A0A7Y7NED9-F1
#
_cell.length_a   1.000
_cell.length_b   1.000
_cell.length_c   1.000
_cell.angle_alpha   90.00
_cell.angle_beta   90.00
_cell.angle_gamma   90.00
#
_symmetry.space_group_name_H-M   'P 1'
#
loop_
_entity.id
_entity.type
_entity.pdbx_description
1 polymer ?
#
loop_
_entity_poly.entity_id
_entity_poly.type
_entity_poly.pdbx_seq_one_letter_code
_entity_poly.pdbx_strand_id
1 'polypeptide(L)'
;DQHTTKMRMPKGALHSIQGVLHDPPPKVFQTALSDFYPQYRLVCQAIPSSSGPRAEIMSALHENIQDVFNEYGVQIMSPHYLGDPQEAKIIPRTKWAPPPADGVV
;
A
#
# COMPACT_ATOMS: atom_id res chain seq x y z
N ASP A 1 -14.05 20.40 -5.78
CA ASP A 1 -12.60 20.19 -5.91
C ASP A 1 -12.32 18.71 -5.80
N GLN A 2 -12.01 18.08 -6.94
CA GLN A 2 -11.84 16.63 -7.06
C GLN A 2 -10.41 16.17 -6.67
N HIS A 3 -9.51 17.10 -6.31
CA HIS A 3 -8.10 16.80 -6.06
C HIS A 3 -7.81 16.36 -4.61
N THR A 4 -8.79 16.49 -3.71
CA THR A 4 -8.61 16.20 -2.28
C THR A 4 -9.55 15.13 -1.74
N THR A 5 -9.95 14.14 -2.56
CA THR A 5 -10.47 12.87 -2.02
C THR A 5 -9.30 12.10 -1.39
N LYS A 6 -8.90 12.66 -0.25
CA LYS A 6 -8.05 12.24 0.85
C LYS A 6 -7.24 10.99 0.55
N MET A 7 -5.95 11.19 0.28
CA MET A 7 -4.84 10.25 0.47
C MET A 7 -4.75 9.78 1.94
N ARG A 8 -5.84 9.28 2.51
CA ARG A 8 -5.87 8.73 3.86
C ARG A 8 -5.72 7.23 3.71
N MET A 9 -4.69 6.67 4.34
CA MET A 9 -4.55 5.22 4.49
C MET A 9 -5.90 4.64 4.97
N PRO A 10 -6.51 3.69 4.25
CA PRO A 10 -7.73 3.03 4.70
C PRO A 10 -7.48 2.35 6.04
N LYS A 11 -8.04 2.91 7.12
CA LYS A 11 -7.84 2.38 8.47
C LYS A 11 -8.65 1.09 8.59
N GLY A 12 -7.96 -0.04 8.77
CA GLY A 12 -8.58 -1.35 9.01
C GLY A 12 -8.65 -2.29 7.81
N ALA A 13 -8.05 -1.94 6.66
CA ALA A 13 -8.14 -2.74 5.45
C ALA A 13 -6.90 -3.62 5.16
N LEU A 14 -5.84 -3.57 5.99
CA LEU A 14 -4.71 -4.49 5.79
C LEU A 14 -5.21 -5.92 5.97
N HIS A 15 -5.04 -6.74 4.93
CA HIS A 15 -5.41 -8.15 5.01
C HIS A 15 -4.45 -8.89 5.95
N SER A 16 -4.82 -10.11 6.35
CA SER A 16 -3.93 -10.97 7.13
C SER A 16 -2.66 -11.26 6.34
N ILE A 17 -1.51 -10.83 6.84
CA ILE A 17 -0.20 -11.08 6.23
C ILE A 17 0.47 -12.23 6.96
N GLN A 18 0.86 -13.25 6.21
CA GLN A 18 1.59 -14.38 6.76
C GLN A 18 2.92 -13.90 7.37
N GLY A 19 3.23 -14.36 8.58
CA GLY A 19 4.44 -13.94 9.31
C GLY A 19 4.27 -12.66 10.13
N VAL A 20 3.07 -12.05 10.16
CA VAL A 20 2.74 -10.90 11.02
C VAL A 20 1.73 -11.32 12.11
N LEU A 21 1.93 -10.84 13.33
CA LEU A 21 1.02 -11.05 14.45
C LEU A 21 -0.31 -10.31 14.25
N HIS A 22 -1.42 -10.98 14.57
CA HIS A 22 -2.75 -10.39 14.59
C HIS A 22 -3.07 -9.71 15.94
N ASP A 23 -2.41 -10.14 17.01
CA ASP A 23 -2.48 -9.53 18.34
C ASP A 23 -1.05 -9.31 18.89
N PRO A 24 -0.61 -8.06 19.12
CA PRO A 24 -1.35 -6.83 18.84
C PRO A 24 -1.54 -6.60 17.34
N PRO A 25 -2.68 -6.04 16.90
CA PRO A 25 -2.95 -5.82 15.49
C PRO A 25 -2.01 -4.75 14.90
N PRO A 26 -1.72 -4.81 13.59
CA PRO A 26 -0.99 -3.76 12.89
C PRO A 26 -1.64 -2.37 13.10
N LYS A 27 -0.81 -1.35 13.27
CA LYS A 27 -1.26 0.04 13.53
C LYS A 27 -0.68 1.00 12.51
N VAL A 28 -1.53 1.89 12.00
CA VAL A 28 -1.12 2.99 11.11
C VAL A 28 -1.14 4.30 11.88
N PHE A 29 -0.01 5.00 11.87
CA PHE A 29 0.16 6.32 12.46
C PHE A 29 0.34 7.34 11.33
N GLN A 30 -0.41 8.43 11.36
CA GLN A 30 -0.08 9.59 10.53
C GLN A 30 1.01 10.37 11.26
N THR A 31 2.21 10.42 10.68
CA THR A 31 3.40 10.95 11.35
C THR A 31 3.66 12.41 11.02
N ALA A 32 3.20 12.88 9.85
CA ALA A 32 3.32 14.26 9.43
C ALA A 32 2.26 14.63 8.38
N LEU A 33 2.05 15.93 8.21
CA LEU A 33 1.47 16.51 7.01
C LEU A 33 2.61 17.25 6.30
N SER A 34 3.03 16.74 5.14
CA SER A 34 4.02 17.43 4.30
C SER A 34 3.30 18.33 3.31
N ASP A 35 4.05 19.18 2.63
CA ASP A 35 3.51 20.19 1.70
C ASP A 35 2.59 19.60 0.62
N PHE A 36 2.86 18.37 0.17
CA PHE A 36 2.12 17.72 -0.92
C PHE A 36 1.46 16.38 -0.56
N TYR A 37 1.71 15.84 0.63
CA TYR A 37 1.17 14.53 1.02
C TYR A 37 1.21 14.29 2.54
N PRO A 38 0.25 13.53 3.09
CA PRO A 38 0.35 13.00 4.44
C PRO A 38 1.38 11.87 4.52
N GLN A 39 2.15 11.83 5.60
CA GLN A 39 3.08 10.72 5.88
C GLN A 39 2.43 9.71 6.83
N TYR A 40 2.59 8.44 6.52
CA TYR A 40 2.09 7.34 7.33
C TYR A 40 3.19 6.37 7.71
N ARG A 41 3.09 5.80 8.91
CA ARG A 41 3.91 4.69 9.39
C ARG A 41 3.01 3.51 9.73
N LEU A 42 3.21 2.40 9.05
CA LEU A 42 2.66 1.11 9.45
C LEU A 42 3.62 0.45 10.45
N VAL A 43 3.10 0.04 11.60
CA VAL A 43 3.81 -0.73 12.62
C VAL A 43 3.12 -2.08 12.76
N CYS A 44 3.87 -3.14 12.55
CA CYS A 44 3.43 -4.52 12.71
C CYS A 44 4.53 -5.34 13.40
N GLN A 45 4.15 -6.41 14.10
CA GLN A 45 5.09 -7.30 14.77
C GLN A 45 5.20 -8.60 13.97
N ALA A 46 6.42 -9.06 13.71
CA ALA A 46 6.63 -10.35 13.05
C ALA A 46 6.38 -11.50 14.05
N ILE A 47 5.93 -12.65 13.55
CA ILE A 47 5.78 -13.87 14.36
C ILE A 47 7.18 -14.37 14.72
N PRO A 48 7.55 -14.47 16.02
CA PRO A 48 8.93 -14.81 16.41
C PRO A 48 9.41 -16.17 15.90
N SER A 49 8.49 -17.11 15.71
CA SER A 49 8.77 -18.47 15.22
C SER A 49 8.65 -18.62 13.70
N SER A 50 8.26 -17.57 12.96
CA SER A 50 8.20 -17.68 11.50
C SER A 50 9.62 -17.73 10.95
N SER A 51 9.98 -18.87 10.36
CA SER A 51 11.26 -19.08 9.66
C SER A 51 11.36 -18.36 8.31
N GLY A 52 10.30 -17.63 7.91
CA GLY A 52 10.25 -16.92 6.63
C GLY A 52 11.28 -15.78 6.58
N PRO A 53 11.99 -15.62 5.46
CA PRO A 53 12.88 -14.48 5.26
C PRO A 53 12.14 -13.15 5.48
N ARG A 54 12.74 -12.24 6.26
CA ARG A 54 12.21 -10.89 6.47
C ARG A 54 11.88 -10.17 5.15
N ALA A 55 12.64 -10.45 4.09
CA ALA A 55 12.41 -9.91 2.76
C ALA A 55 11.05 -10.29 2.18
N GLU A 56 10.60 -11.54 2.36
CA GLU A 56 9.29 -12.00 1.87
C GLU A 56 8.14 -11.34 2.62
N ILE A 57 8.25 -11.23 3.95
CA ILE A 57 7.26 -10.52 4.77
C ILE A 57 7.15 -9.05 4.35
N MET A 58 8.29 -8.40 4.05
CA MET A 58 8.29 -7.03 3.56
C MET A 58 7.69 -6.90 2.15
N SER A 59 7.92 -7.85 1.24
CA SER A 59 7.27 -7.87 -0.08
C SER A 59 5.76 -7.97 0.07
N ALA A 60 5.28 -8.94 0.85
CA ALA A 60 3.86 -9.15 1.11
C ALA A 60 3.20 -7.92 1.76
N LEU A 61 3.90 -7.21 2.66
CA LEU A 61 3.44 -5.94 3.22
C LEU A 61 3.27 -4.85 2.16
N HIS A 62 4.24 -4.69 1.26
CA HIS A 62 4.17 -3.68 0.20
C HIS A 62 3.10 -4.00 -0.85
N GLU A 63 2.93 -5.27 -1.20
CA GLU A 63 1.85 -5.75 -2.08
C GLU A 63 0.48 -5.46 -1.45
N ASN A 64 0.30 -5.82 -0.17
CA ASN A 64 -0.97 -5.58 0.52
C ASN A 64 -1.33 -4.09 0.61
N ILE A 65 -0.34 -3.21 0.83
CA ILE A 65 -0.55 -1.76 0.81
C ILE A 65 -1.03 -1.31 -0.58
N GLN A 66 -0.42 -1.80 -1.66
CA GLN A 66 -0.84 -1.46 -3.02
C GLN A 66 -2.25 -1.96 -3.32
N ASP A 67 -2.57 -3.20 -2.96
CA ASP A 67 -3.90 -3.80 -3.17
C ASP A 67 -4.99 -3.02 -2.44
N VAL A 68 -4.76 -2.67 -1.17
CA VAL A 68 -5.70 -1.86 -0.38
C VAL A 68 -5.90 -0.49 -1.00
N PHE A 69 -4.84 0.16 -1.50
CA PHE A 69 -4.98 1.46 -2.16
C PHE A 69 -5.78 1.34 -3.46
N ASN A 70 -5.46 0.35 -4.28
CA ASN A 70 -6.22 0.05 -5.49
C ASN A 70 -7.69 -0.27 -5.17
N GLU A 71 -7.96 -1.01 -4.10
CA GLU A 71 -9.31 -1.42 -3.69
C GLU A 71 -10.22 -0.23 -3.41
N TYR A 72 -9.68 0.76 -2.72
CA TYR A 72 -10.38 1.98 -2.35
C TYR A 72 -10.26 3.07 -3.42
N GLY A 73 -9.70 2.76 -4.59
CA GLY A 73 -9.53 3.70 -5.71
C GLY A 73 -8.59 4.85 -5.38
N VAL A 74 -7.65 4.66 -4.45
CA VAL A 74 -6.67 5.67 -4.03
C VAL A 74 -5.38 5.42 -4.80
N GLN A 75 -4.97 6.39 -5.61
CA GLN A 75 -3.70 6.32 -6.33
C GLN A 75 -2.52 6.60 -5.39
N ILE A 76 -1.47 5.76 -5.44
CA ILE A 76 -0.18 6.03 -4.79
C ILE A 76 0.67 6.88 -5.74
N MET A 77 1.14 8.04 -5.27
CA MET A 77 1.97 8.96 -6.05
C MET A 77 3.41 8.97 -5.51
N SER A 78 4.38 9.05 -6.42
CA SER A 78 5.79 9.28 -6.04
C SER A 78 6.03 10.78 -5.77
N PRO A 79 6.88 11.16 -4.81
CA PRO A 79 7.22 12.57 -4.57
C PRO A 79 7.83 13.29 -5.78
N HIS A 80 8.48 12.56 -6.69
CA HIS A 80 9.08 13.10 -7.92
C HIS A 80 8.10 13.16 -9.10
N TYR A 81 6.80 13.15 -8.83
CA TYR A 81 5.78 13.14 -9.86
C TYR A 81 5.55 14.58 -10.36
N LEU A 82 6.18 14.92 -11.49
CA LEU A 82 6.06 16.21 -12.18
C LEU A 82 4.68 16.35 -12.85
N GLY A 83 3.67 16.66 -12.04
CA GLY A 83 2.33 17.04 -12.50
C GLY A 83 1.33 15.89 -12.55
N ASP A 84 0.11 16.17 -12.11
CA ASP A 84 -1.02 15.24 -12.18
C ASP A 84 -1.38 14.97 -13.66
N PRO A 85 -1.48 13.71 -14.11
CA PRO A 85 -2.15 13.39 -15.35
C PRO A 85 -3.63 13.78 -15.22
N GLN A 86 -4.26 14.16 -16.33
CA GLN A 86 -5.70 14.46 -16.36
C GLN A 86 -6.56 13.28 -15.88
N GLU A 87 -6.03 12.05 -15.93
CA GLU A 87 -6.71 10.83 -15.51
C GLU A 87 -5.93 10.10 -14.42
N ALA A 88 -6.64 9.68 -13.36
CA ALA A 88 -6.06 8.89 -12.29
C ALA A 88 -5.57 7.52 -12.83
N LYS A 89 -4.33 7.15 -12.52
CA LYS A 89 -3.76 5.84 -12.86
C LYS A 89 -4.25 4.79 -11.87
N ILE A 90 -5.54 4.46 -11.93
CA ILE A 90 -6.16 3.39 -11.15
C ILE A 90 -6.29 2.18 -12.06
N ILE A 91 -5.87 1.01 -11.61
CA ILE A 91 -6.12 -0.24 -12.32
C ILE A 91 -7.55 -0.69 -11.97
N PRO A 92 -8.49 -0.74 -12.94
CA PRO A 92 -9.82 -1.25 -12.68
C PRO A 92 -9.76 -2.67 -12.13
N ARG A 93 -10.67 -3.05 -11.22
CA ARG A 93 -10.70 -4.41 -10.62
C ARG A 93 -10.67 -5.54 -11.66
N THR A 94 -11.26 -5.32 -12.84
CA THR A 94 -11.23 -6.28 -13.97
C THR A 94 -9.83 -6.54 -14.54
N LYS A 95 -8.83 -5.75 -14.16
CA LYS A 95 -7.45 -5.80 -14.64
C LYS A 95 -6.43 -6.02 -13.51
N TRP A 96 -6.85 -6.46 -12.32
CA TRP A 96 -5.95 -6.68 -11.16
C TRP A 96 -4.99 -7.87 -11.27
N ALA A 97 -5.02 -8.59 -12.38
CA ALA A 97 -4.04 -9.61 -12.71
C ALA A 97 -3.79 -9.59 -14.22
N PRO A 98 -3.08 -8.57 -14.76
CA PRO A 98 -2.59 -8.72 -16.11
C PRO A 98 -1.60 -9.91 -16.11
N PRO A 99 -1.55 -10.71 -17.18
CA PRO A 99 -0.49 -11.70 -17.31
C PRO A 99 0.87 -11.02 -17.09
N PRO A 100 1.87 -11.73 -16.55
CA PRO A 100 3.21 -11.19 -16.36
C PRO A 100 3.63 -10.46 -17.64
N ALA A 101 4.13 -9.23 -17.51
CA ALA A 101 4.70 -8.55 -18.67
C ALA A 101 5.77 -9.47 -19.28
N ASP A 102 5.75 -9.65 -20.60
CA ASP A 102 6.75 -10.43 -21.34
C ASP A 102 8.12 -9.74 -21.25
N GLY A 103 8.73 -9.80 -20.07
CA GLY A 103 10.06 -9.30 -19.78
C GLY A 103 11.03 -10.46 -19.93
N VAL A 104 11.69 -10.54 -21.08
CA VAL A 104 12.91 -11.32 -21.25
C VAL A 104 13.89 -10.89 -20.14
N VAL A 105 14.38 -11.89 -19.40
CA VAL A 105 15.40 -11.78 -18.34
C VAL A 105 16.69 -11.12 -18.81
#